data_AF-A0A094E8Y8-F1
#
_entry.id   AF-A0A094E8Y8-F1
#
_cell.length_a   1.000
_cell.length_b   1.000
_cell.length_c   1.000
_cell.angle_alpha   90.00
_cell.angle_beta   90.00
_cell.angle_gamma   90.00
#
_symmetry.space_group_name_H-M   'P 1'
#
loop_
_entity.id
_entity.type
_entity.pdbx_description
1 polymer ?
#
loop_
_entity_poly.entity_id
_entity_poly.type
_entity_poly.pdbx_seq_one_letter_code
_entity_poly.pdbx_strand_id
1 'polypeptide(L)'
;MTIHCKTRKLVSNTLSSKSPDLGPCSIEQYVAKKARFRVAPTNRIPVSWPHDDKTHRPSTDRYGVFDNDLEEITKDALEKFGIEYRSAAVKKLTPQGFPAAEERTVIILTRETETDTTRWQEAVDYINEIIKDAAAQAGKKMDVELENYFESYYDISSAIRPGTSIHKSFLQIEHVVETEVRRSCSGLWTSIAYHNRRHKFADSINVGFLSLTGVVEQPTVIVFVTPGSMAHWGEVEAQICQAIEAAPFEEDVEIALEILPGFNVPSIGPSAAYTPTTSKHPRYLDIEPVPTLGASIGPQLSDTDSGSLGAVVNFQPRGGGEPRKCFLTSYRAVAPGDPIGRAVNDGLGIGLDGRSVVRQRIEILYPACCDSEYTKDLLAKFAKENTSPKRSHYANLVALIELEGVIGEVIHASGLRQSGSADRRHRMDWALVALHPSKDAVLNIPPDDSKFYRPISRGVESIFSYRAEPDDVISRTGDPVAFSWAGKFHIGPWGTAGRVNSMERTVCWGDGMVSKEIEVIPIDIEFAQGGDDGSMVFNAKKEWVGMVVGSDSEYAGYITPTADIIADIEARTGGTITLV
;
A
#
# COMPACT_ATOMS: atom_id res chain seq x y z
N MET A 1 12.07 19.58 30.64
CA MET A 1 12.08 19.39 29.20
C MET A 1 11.60 17.98 28.98
N THR A 2 10.51 17.83 28.23
CA THR A 2 9.70 16.61 28.21
C THR A 2 9.08 16.45 26.83
N ILE A 3 9.00 15.20 26.35
CA ILE A 3 8.16 14.89 25.19
C ILE A 3 6.71 15.01 25.64
N HIS A 4 5.91 15.76 24.90
CA HIS A 4 4.47 15.78 25.08
C HIS A 4 3.84 14.87 24.05
N CYS A 5 3.25 13.76 24.51
CA CYS A 5 2.57 12.83 23.63
C CYS A 5 1.09 13.18 23.58
N LYS A 6 0.59 13.52 22.39
CA LYS A 6 -0.84 13.79 22.19
C LYS A 6 -1.48 12.70 21.35
N THR A 7 -2.68 12.31 21.70
CA THR A 7 -3.51 11.49 20.81
C THR A 7 -3.87 12.33 19.57
N ARG A 8 -3.56 11.85 18.37
CA ARG A 8 -3.84 12.63 17.16
C ARG A 8 -5.34 12.62 16.86
N LYS A 9 -5.88 13.83 16.62
CA LYS A 9 -7.31 14.19 16.61
C LYS A 9 -8.07 13.89 17.90
N LEU A 10 -7.78 14.73 18.89
CA LEU A 10 -8.70 15.17 19.94
C LEU A 10 -9.02 16.65 19.67
N VAL A 11 -10.22 17.00 19.18
CA VAL A 11 -10.68 18.39 19.33
C VAL A 11 -11.02 18.56 20.81
N SER A 12 -10.13 19.22 21.55
CA SER A 12 -10.53 19.94 22.75
C SER A 12 -10.20 21.39 22.54
N ASN A 13 -11.18 22.12 22.03
CA ASN A 13 -11.54 23.40 22.60
C ASN A 13 -13.07 23.48 22.51
N THR A 14 -13.69 23.42 23.69
CA THR A 14 -15.11 23.65 24.00
C THR A 14 -16.11 22.49 23.82
N LEU A 15 -16.72 22.16 24.97
CA LEU A 15 -18.00 21.50 25.24
C LEU A 15 -18.10 19.96 25.10
N SER A 16 -17.98 19.33 26.27
CA SER A 16 -18.71 18.12 26.75
C SER A 16 -18.94 16.99 25.74
N SER A 17 -18.08 15.99 25.75
CA SER A 17 -18.48 14.63 25.41
C SER A 17 -18.08 13.68 26.54
N LYS A 18 -19.05 12.86 26.97
CA LYS A 18 -18.80 11.72 27.85
C LYS A 18 -17.68 10.88 27.23
N SER A 19 -16.79 10.35 28.07
CA SER A 19 -15.71 9.44 27.64
C SER A 19 -16.26 8.39 26.66
N PRO A 20 -15.55 8.05 25.57
CA PRO A 20 -15.93 6.90 24.76
C PRO A 20 -16.02 5.67 25.67
N ASP A 21 -17.05 4.85 25.48
CA ASP A 21 -17.38 3.65 26.25
C ASP A 21 -16.17 2.91 26.87
N LEU A 22 -16.25 2.60 28.16
CA LEU A 22 -15.26 1.83 28.94
C LEU A 22 -15.15 0.34 28.53
N GLY A 23 -15.90 -0.11 27.53
CA GLY A 23 -15.94 -1.51 27.09
C GLY A 23 -14.97 -1.79 25.93
N PRO A 24 -14.58 -3.07 25.73
CA PRO A 24 -13.78 -3.44 24.57
C PRO A 24 -14.57 -3.18 23.28
N CYS A 25 -13.91 -2.60 22.28
CA CYS A 25 -14.49 -2.37 20.95
C CYS A 25 -13.49 -2.77 19.86
N SER A 26 -13.94 -2.88 18.60
CA SER A 26 -13.02 -3.18 17.51
C SER A 26 -12.16 -1.94 17.21
N ILE A 27 -10.99 -2.14 16.60
CA ILE A 27 -10.13 -1.02 16.22
C ILE A 27 -10.83 -0.06 15.24
N GLU A 28 -11.61 -0.59 14.29
CA GLU A 28 -12.38 0.21 13.34
C GLU A 28 -13.42 1.07 14.06
N GLN A 29 -14.11 0.48 15.05
CA GLN A 29 -15.07 1.21 15.86
C GLN A 29 -14.41 2.32 16.67
N TYR A 30 -13.24 2.03 17.25
CA TYR A 30 -12.47 3.00 18.01
C TYR A 30 -12.02 4.19 17.14
N VAL A 31 -11.46 3.92 15.95
CA VAL A 31 -11.01 4.96 15.02
C VAL A 31 -12.18 5.78 14.47
N ALA A 32 -13.27 5.13 14.05
CA ALA A 32 -14.40 5.84 13.50
C ALA A 32 -15.16 6.68 14.55
N LYS A 33 -15.20 6.26 15.82
CA LYS A 33 -15.73 7.10 16.93
C LYS A 33 -14.92 8.39 17.13
N LYS A 34 -13.65 8.46 16.68
CA LYS A 34 -12.84 9.68 16.72
C LYS A 34 -13.15 10.66 15.57
N ALA A 35 -13.85 10.23 14.51
CA ALA A 35 -14.16 11.03 13.34
C ALA A 35 -15.49 11.79 13.47
N ARG A 36 -15.51 12.88 14.25
CA ARG A 36 -16.73 13.68 14.52
C ARG A 36 -17.44 14.20 13.26
N PHE A 37 -16.70 14.51 12.21
CA PHE A 37 -17.22 15.12 10.98
C PHE A 37 -17.60 14.10 9.90
N ARG A 38 -17.94 12.87 10.31
CA ARG A 38 -18.46 11.81 9.46
C ARG A 38 -19.44 10.96 10.25
N VAL A 39 -20.67 10.80 9.74
CA VAL A 39 -21.73 10.06 10.40
C VAL A 39 -22.41 9.07 9.44
N ALA A 40 -22.90 7.96 9.99
CA ALA A 40 -23.67 6.95 9.29
C ALA A 40 -25.03 6.76 9.98
N PRO A 41 -26.06 6.27 9.27
CA PRO A 41 -27.41 6.19 9.81
C PRO A 41 -27.55 5.12 10.90
N THR A 42 -28.59 5.25 11.72
CA THR A 42 -28.98 4.32 12.78
C THR A 42 -27.88 4.09 13.82
N ASN A 43 -27.06 5.12 14.10
CA ASN A 43 -25.85 5.04 14.94
C ASN A 43 -24.87 3.93 14.50
N ARG A 44 -24.91 3.55 13.21
CA ARG A 44 -23.86 2.73 12.62
C ARG A 44 -22.58 3.54 12.55
N ILE A 45 -21.49 2.80 12.39
CA ILE A 45 -20.16 3.39 12.32
C ILE A 45 -19.80 3.51 10.83
N PRO A 46 -19.38 4.69 10.36
CA PRO A 46 -18.94 4.85 8.97
C PRO A 46 -17.71 3.99 8.70
N VAL A 47 -17.43 3.69 7.44
CA VAL A 47 -16.24 2.91 7.06
C VAL A 47 -14.97 3.66 7.51
N SER A 48 -14.29 3.13 8.54
CA SER A 48 -13.14 3.78 9.17
C SER A 48 -12.02 4.05 8.17
N TRP A 49 -11.34 5.18 8.30
CA TRP A 49 -10.09 5.42 7.58
C TRP A 49 -8.94 4.62 8.25
N PRO A 50 -7.99 4.05 7.49
CA PRO A 50 -7.96 3.96 6.03
C PRO A 50 -8.96 2.95 5.46
N HIS A 51 -9.46 3.21 4.25
CA HIS A 51 -10.40 2.34 3.53
C HIS A 51 -10.08 2.28 2.05
N ASP A 52 -10.53 1.21 1.39
CA ASP A 52 -10.40 1.05 -0.05
C ASP A 52 -11.63 1.61 -0.76
N ASP A 53 -11.40 2.37 -1.83
CA ASP A 53 -12.44 2.82 -2.75
C ASP A 53 -12.37 2.01 -4.05
N LYS A 54 -13.26 1.03 -4.20
CA LYS A 54 -13.33 0.15 -5.37
C LYS A 54 -14.21 0.73 -6.49
N THR A 55 -14.51 2.02 -6.44
CA THR A 55 -15.28 2.70 -7.49
C THR A 55 -14.43 2.83 -8.75
N HIS A 56 -14.76 2.07 -9.80
CA HIS A 56 -14.09 2.20 -11.10
C HIS A 56 -14.37 3.59 -11.69
N ARG A 57 -13.31 4.35 -12.04
CA ARG A 57 -13.42 5.61 -12.80
C ARG A 57 -14.08 5.36 -14.17
N PRO A 58 -14.90 6.31 -14.68
CA PRO A 58 -16.18 5.95 -15.26
C PRO A 58 -16.13 5.70 -16.77
N SER A 59 -16.71 4.59 -17.20
CA SER A 59 -17.55 4.61 -18.39
C SER A 59 -18.97 4.23 -17.97
N THR A 60 -19.87 5.20 -18.06
CA THR A 60 -21.33 5.08 -18.15
C THR A 60 -22.20 4.67 -16.95
N ASP A 61 -21.71 4.03 -15.87
CA ASP A 61 -22.58 3.72 -14.71
C ASP A 61 -22.70 4.88 -13.69
N ARG A 62 -22.71 6.13 -14.20
CA ARG A 62 -23.13 7.28 -13.40
C ARG A 62 -24.58 7.00 -13.00
N TYR A 63 -24.80 6.76 -11.72
CA TYR A 63 -26.11 6.89 -11.07
C TYR A 63 -27.14 5.79 -11.30
N GLY A 64 -26.78 4.50 -11.21
CA GLY A 64 -27.76 3.44 -11.40
C GLY A 64 -28.96 3.42 -10.41
N VAL A 65 -29.03 4.26 -9.38
CA VAL A 65 -30.18 4.44 -8.44
C VAL A 65 -30.19 5.88 -7.89
N PHE A 66 -29.01 6.41 -7.59
CA PHE A 66 -28.85 7.78 -7.10
C PHE A 66 -28.73 8.75 -8.26
N ASP A 67 -29.84 9.11 -8.89
CA ASP A 67 -29.90 10.04 -10.03
C ASP A 67 -30.01 11.50 -9.57
N ASN A 68 -30.17 12.41 -10.54
CA ASN A 68 -30.29 13.84 -10.27
C ASN A 68 -31.51 14.15 -9.39
N ASP A 69 -32.61 13.41 -9.52
CA ASP A 69 -33.83 13.63 -8.74
C ASP A 69 -33.57 13.23 -7.28
N LEU A 70 -32.91 12.09 -7.04
CA LEU A 70 -32.53 11.66 -5.69
C LEU A 70 -31.47 12.58 -5.07
N GLU A 71 -30.59 13.16 -5.89
CA GLU A 71 -29.62 14.18 -5.47
C GLU A 71 -30.33 15.47 -5.02
N GLU A 72 -31.32 15.96 -5.77
CA GLU A 72 -32.13 17.13 -5.38
C GLU A 72 -32.91 16.88 -4.08
N ILE A 73 -33.55 15.71 -3.94
CA ILE A 73 -34.26 15.34 -2.70
C ILE A 73 -33.30 15.29 -1.51
N THR A 74 -32.08 14.79 -1.71
CA THR A 74 -31.04 14.74 -0.67
C THR A 74 -30.60 16.13 -0.25
N LYS A 75 -30.42 17.04 -1.22
CA LYS A 75 -30.11 18.44 -0.96
C LYS A 75 -31.20 19.14 -0.15
N ASP A 76 -32.46 19.00 -0.58
CA ASP A 76 -33.61 19.58 0.13
C ASP A 76 -33.75 19.02 1.54
N ALA A 77 -33.44 17.74 1.74
CA ALA A 77 -33.41 17.12 3.05
C ALA A 77 -32.37 17.79 3.96
N LEU A 78 -31.13 17.97 3.51
CA LEU A 78 -30.08 18.64 4.29
C LEU A 78 -30.46 20.09 4.64
N GLU A 79 -31.07 20.84 3.70
CA GLU A 79 -31.53 22.21 3.96
C GLU A 79 -32.55 22.27 5.11
N LYS A 80 -33.45 21.29 5.26
CA LYS A 80 -34.37 21.19 6.41
C LYS A 80 -33.65 21.04 7.75
N PHE A 81 -32.46 20.43 7.74
CA PHE A 81 -31.62 20.29 8.92
C PHE A 81 -30.66 21.47 9.11
N GLY A 82 -30.65 22.45 8.18
CA GLY A 82 -29.74 23.59 8.20
C GLY A 82 -28.30 23.22 7.85
N ILE A 83 -28.10 22.14 7.08
CA ILE A 83 -26.78 21.62 6.70
C ILE A 83 -26.52 22.00 5.24
N GLU A 84 -25.36 22.60 4.95
CA GLU A 84 -25.03 23.02 3.60
C GLU A 84 -24.51 21.86 2.73
N TYR A 85 -25.24 21.54 1.66
CA TYR A 85 -24.83 20.55 0.65
C TYR A 85 -23.72 21.05 -0.27
N ARG A 86 -22.75 20.19 -0.58
CA ARG A 86 -21.71 20.43 -1.60
C ARG A 86 -21.88 19.53 -2.82
N SER A 87 -21.91 18.22 -2.60
CA SER A 87 -21.97 17.20 -3.66
C SER A 87 -22.21 15.82 -3.06
N ALA A 88 -22.57 14.83 -3.87
CA ALA A 88 -22.66 13.44 -3.46
C ALA A 88 -21.90 12.53 -4.44
N ALA A 89 -21.40 11.41 -3.92
CA ALA A 89 -20.76 10.39 -4.73
C ALA A 89 -21.20 9.00 -4.27
N VAL A 90 -21.58 8.15 -5.22
CA VAL A 90 -21.81 6.72 -4.94
C VAL A 90 -20.47 6.00 -5.01
N LYS A 91 -20.02 5.47 -3.87
CA LYS A 91 -18.75 4.78 -3.75
C LYS A 91 -18.92 3.32 -3.35
N LYS A 92 -17.93 2.49 -3.65
CA LYS A 92 -17.77 1.15 -3.07
C LYS A 92 -16.67 1.20 -2.03
N LEU A 93 -17.01 1.60 -0.81
CA LEU A 93 -16.06 1.68 0.29
C LEU A 93 -15.99 0.34 1.03
N THR A 94 -14.78 -0.16 1.24
CA THR A 94 -14.57 -1.35 2.08
C THR A 94 -13.51 -1.05 3.14
N PRO A 95 -13.69 -1.53 4.39
CA PRO A 95 -12.61 -1.54 5.36
C PRO A 95 -11.38 -2.18 4.73
N GLN A 96 -10.23 -1.55 4.92
CA GLN A 96 -9.04 -1.97 4.22
C GLN A 96 -8.64 -3.40 4.58
N GLY A 97 -8.31 -4.21 3.58
CA GLY A 97 -7.95 -5.61 3.78
C GLY A 97 -9.11 -6.58 3.92
N PHE A 98 -10.37 -6.13 3.78
CA PHE A 98 -11.52 -7.02 3.74
C PHE A 98 -12.21 -6.99 2.37
N PRO A 99 -12.34 -8.14 1.69
CA PRO A 99 -13.23 -8.26 0.54
C PRO A 99 -14.68 -8.37 1.05
N ALA A 100 -15.25 -7.27 1.52
CA ALA A 100 -16.69 -7.23 1.81
C ALA A 100 -17.49 -7.33 0.49
N ALA A 101 -18.74 -7.79 0.59
CA ALA A 101 -19.69 -7.75 -0.53
C ALA A 101 -19.79 -6.32 -1.07
N GLU A 102 -20.01 -6.17 -2.38
CA GLU A 102 -20.04 -4.88 -3.08
C GLU A 102 -21.29 -4.04 -2.74
N GLU A 103 -21.45 -3.65 -1.47
CA GLU A 103 -22.45 -2.68 -1.07
C GLU A 103 -22.00 -1.28 -1.51
N ARG A 104 -22.92 -0.52 -2.12
CA ARG A 104 -22.65 0.85 -2.57
C ARG A 104 -23.03 1.81 -1.44
N THR A 105 -22.20 2.78 -1.15
CA THR A 105 -22.46 3.82 -0.15
C THR A 105 -22.59 5.16 -0.86
N VAL A 106 -23.68 5.89 -0.60
CA VAL A 106 -23.84 7.28 -1.01
C VAL A 106 -23.12 8.15 0.00
N ILE A 107 -22.00 8.73 -0.41
CA ILE A 107 -21.21 9.67 0.39
C ILE A 107 -21.68 11.08 0.06
N ILE A 108 -22.30 11.72 1.04
CA ILE A 108 -22.84 13.08 0.95
C ILE A 108 -21.82 14.03 1.56
N LEU A 109 -21.33 14.96 0.76
CA LEU A 109 -20.32 15.94 1.16
C LEU A 109 -21.00 17.25 1.55
N THR A 110 -20.69 17.73 2.74
CA THR A 110 -21.01 19.08 3.21
C THR A 110 -19.97 20.10 2.75
N ARG A 111 -20.26 21.39 2.90
CA ARG A 111 -19.31 22.47 2.62
C ARG A 111 -18.21 22.55 3.68
N GLU A 112 -17.06 23.11 3.32
CA GLU A 112 -15.91 23.27 4.23
C GLU A 112 -16.22 24.04 5.52
N THR A 113 -17.17 24.98 5.47
CA THR A 113 -17.60 25.80 6.61
C THR A 113 -18.51 25.05 7.59
N GLU A 114 -19.02 23.88 7.21
CA GLU A 114 -19.97 23.11 8.00
C GLU A 114 -19.25 22.36 9.15
N THR A 115 -19.33 22.93 10.36
CA THR A 115 -18.68 22.38 11.55
C THR A 115 -19.65 22.07 12.69
N ASP A 116 -20.93 22.46 12.56
CA ASP A 116 -21.96 22.13 13.53
C ASP A 116 -22.57 20.76 13.23
N THR A 117 -22.07 19.75 13.94
CA THR A 117 -22.51 18.36 13.77
C THR A 117 -23.77 17.99 14.57
N THR A 118 -24.43 18.94 15.23
CA THR A 118 -25.52 18.65 16.19
C THR A 118 -26.73 17.94 15.57
N ARG A 119 -27.10 18.32 14.33
CA ARG A 119 -28.26 17.76 13.62
C ARG A 119 -27.90 16.71 12.56
N TRP A 120 -26.62 16.37 12.45
CA TRP A 120 -26.14 15.48 11.39
C TRP A 120 -26.71 14.05 11.50
N GLN A 121 -26.85 13.52 12.72
CA GLN A 121 -27.41 12.18 12.91
C GLN A 121 -28.89 12.12 12.46
N GLU A 122 -29.70 13.10 12.83
CA GLU A 122 -31.10 13.19 12.41
C GLU A 122 -31.22 13.33 10.88
N ALA A 123 -30.33 14.13 10.28
CA ALA A 123 -30.31 14.34 8.84
C ALA A 123 -29.94 13.06 8.07
N VAL A 124 -28.87 12.37 8.48
CA VAL A 124 -28.43 11.14 7.80
C VAL A 124 -29.44 10.00 7.99
N ASP A 125 -30.11 9.91 9.15
CA ASP A 125 -31.18 8.94 9.39
C ASP A 125 -32.37 9.20 8.47
N TYR A 126 -32.80 10.45 8.32
CA TYR A 126 -33.88 10.85 7.43
C TYR A 126 -33.55 10.55 5.95
N ILE A 127 -32.34 10.90 5.51
CA ILE A 127 -31.89 10.65 4.13
C ILE A 127 -31.74 9.16 3.85
N ASN A 128 -31.28 8.38 4.83
CA ASN A 128 -31.14 6.94 4.71
C ASN A 128 -32.47 6.23 4.39
N GLU A 129 -33.58 6.66 4.97
CA GLU A 129 -34.89 6.08 4.63
C GLU A 129 -35.26 6.35 3.16
N ILE A 130 -35.05 7.58 2.68
CA ILE A 130 -35.30 7.97 1.29
C ILE A 130 -34.45 7.11 0.32
N ILE A 131 -33.16 6.98 0.61
CA ILE A 131 -32.22 6.25 -0.26
C ILE A 131 -32.49 4.74 -0.21
N LYS A 132 -32.83 4.17 0.96
CA LYS A 132 -33.19 2.75 1.08
C LYS A 132 -34.44 2.41 0.30
N ASP A 133 -35.46 3.25 0.35
CA ASP A 133 -36.69 3.06 -0.42
C ASP A 133 -36.42 3.07 -1.93
N ALA A 134 -35.66 4.04 -2.42
CA ALA A 134 -35.26 4.12 -3.83
C ALA A 134 -34.41 2.92 -4.26
N ALA A 135 -33.43 2.51 -3.44
CA ALA A 135 -32.59 1.36 -3.71
C ALA A 135 -33.40 0.06 -3.74
N ALA A 136 -34.34 -0.12 -2.81
CA ALA A 136 -35.21 -1.30 -2.76
C ALA A 136 -36.11 -1.40 -4.00
N GLN A 137 -36.67 -0.28 -4.47
CA GLN A 137 -37.45 -0.25 -5.72
C GLN A 137 -36.63 -0.68 -6.94
N ALA A 138 -35.33 -0.38 -6.94
CA ALA A 138 -34.39 -0.82 -7.97
C ALA A 138 -33.80 -2.22 -7.75
N GLY A 139 -34.22 -2.93 -6.69
CA GLY A 139 -33.68 -4.26 -6.33
C GLY A 139 -32.22 -4.21 -5.85
N LYS A 140 -31.76 -3.07 -5.34
CA LYS A 140 -30.39 -2.85 -4.84
C LYS A 140 -30.37 -2.54 -3.35
N LYS A 141 -29.18 -2.56 -2.76
CA LYS A 141 -28.91 -2.06 -1.41
C LYS A 141 -27.93 -0.89 -1.51
N MET A 142 -28.20 0.17 -0.75
CA MET A 142 -27.29 1.30 -0.62
C MET A 142 -27.23 1.76 0.84
N ASP A 143 -26.02 2.02 1.31
CA ASP A 143 -25.78 2.72 2.56
C ASP A 143 -25.60 4.22 2.30
N VAL A 144 -25.57 5.00 3.38
CA VAL A 144 -25.43 6.46 3.34
C VAL A 144 -24.41 6.90 4.37
N GLU A 145 -23.57 7.85 4.01
CA GLU A 145 -22.72 8.56 4.97
C GLU A 145 -22.77 10.06 4.67
N LEU A 146 -22.76 10.87 5.73
CA LEU A 146 -22.63 12.32 5.65
C LEU A 146 -21.27 12.72 6.19
N GLU A 147 -20.49 13.49 5.43
CA GLU A 147 -19.16 13.93 5.84
C GLU A 147 -18.85 15.39 5.49
N ASN A 148 -18.04 16.04 6.34
CA ASN A 148 -17.21 17.17 5.92
C ASN A 148 -15.82 16.62 5.65
N TYR A 149 -15.45 16.48 4.39
CA TYR A 149 -14.18 15.85 4.02
C TYR A 149 -12.94 16.72 4.36
N PHE A 150 -13.10 18.01 4.66
CA PHE A 150 -11.99 18.88 5.08
C PHE A 150 -11.64 18.74 6.56
N GLU A 151 -12.63 18.39 7.38
CA GLU A 151 -12.47 18.24 8.83
C GLU A 151 -12.39 16.76 9.25
N SER A 152 -12.89 15.86 8.39
CA SER A 152 -12.83 14.40 8.55
C SER A 152 -11.39 13.89 8.71
N TYR A 153 -11.26 12.67 9.23
CA TYR A 153 -9.95 12.06 9.41
C TYR A 153 -9.44 11.46 8.09
N TYR A 154 -8.73 12.29 7.30
CA TYR A 154 -8.08 11.91 6.04
C TYR A 154 -6.61 12.30 6.04
N ASP A 155 -5.89 11.97 7.09
CA ASP A 155 -4.48 12.31 7.21
C ASP A 155 -3.64 11.37 6.33
N ILE A 156 -2.63 11.95 5.68
CA ILE A 156 -1.64 11.28 4.84
C ILE A 156 -0.26 11.38 5.47
N SER A 157 0.56 10.36 5.22
CA SER A 157 1.91 10.24 5.73
C SER A 157 2.94 10.92 4.82
N SER A 158 3.98 11.51 5.41
CA SER A 158 5.17 12.05 4.75
C SER A 158 6.43 11.64 5.52
N ALA A 159 7.53 11.46 4.78
CA ALA A 159 8.79 10.97 5.33
C ALA A 159 9.43 11.95 6.32
N ILE A 160 10.01 11.40 7.38
CA ILE A 160 10.85 12.12 8.33
C ILE A 160 12.18 12.47 7.68
N ARG A 161 12.59 13.73 7.82
CA ARG A 161 13.87 14.24 7.33
C ARG A 161 15.00 13.91 8.31
N PRO A 162 16.17 13.40 7.85
CA PRO A 162 17.24 12.99 8.73
C PRO A 162 17.88 14.21 9.39
N GLY A 163 18.47 14.01 10.56
CA GLY A 163 19.20 15.04 11.32
C GLY A 163 18.35 16.13 12.00
N THR A 164 17.04 16.15 11.75
CA THR A 164 16.10 17.06 12.44
C THR A 164 15.91 16.68 13.93
N SER A 165 15.43 17.60 14.76
CA SER A 165 15.09 17.30 16.16
C SER A 165 14.02 16.21 16.28
N ILE A 166 13.02 16.22 15.40
CA ILE A 166 11.99 15.19 15.28
C ILE A 166 12.61 13.81 15.00
N HIS A 167 13.52 13.72 14.02
CA HIS A 167 14.21 12.47 13.71
C HIS A 167 14.98 11.92 14.92
N LYS A 168 15.72 12.79 15.63
CA LYS A 168 16.44 12.42 16.86
C LYS A 168 15.47 11.96 17.96
N SER A 169 14.32 12.63 18.09
CA SER A 169 13.28 12.27 19.06
C SER A 169 12.74 10.87 18.80
N PHE A 170 12.44 10.54 17.54
CA PHE A 170 11.94 9.22 17.18
C PHE A 170 12.95 8.12 17.42
N LEU A 171 14.21 8.32 17.05
CA LEU A 171 15.28 7.36 17.35
C LEU A 171 15.40 7.08 18.86
N GLN A 172 15.13 8.07 19.70
CA GLN A 172 15.23 7.93 21.15
C GLN A 172 14.05 7.18 21.78
N ILE A 173 12.83 7.39 21.26
CA ILE A 173 11.63 6.71 21.79
C ILE A 173 11.37 5.34 21.15
N GLU A 174 12.04 5.01 20.05
CA GLU A 174 11.74 3.83 19.23
C GLU A 174 11.64 2.54 20.05
N HIS A 175 12.66 2.26 20.86
CA HIS A 175 12.71 1.06 21.68
C HIS A 175 11.63 1.03 22.78
N VAL A 176 11.31 2.19 23.34
CA VAL A 176 10.29 2.33 24.39
C VAL A 176 8.90 2.06 23.80
N VAL A 177 8.61 2.65 22.65
CA VAL A 177 7.37 2.41 21.89
C VAL A 177 7.26 0.93 21.52
N GLU A 178 8.31 0.33 20.95
CA GLU A 178 8.30 -1.07 20.54
C GLU A 178 8.03 -2.01 21.72
N THR A 179 8.69 -1.77 22.86
CA THR A 179 8.50 -2.57 24.08
C THR A 179 7.08 -2.47 24.60
N GLU A 180 6.54 -1.25 24.64
CA GLU A 180 5.21 -0.98 25.16
C GLU A 180 4.11 -1.50 24.23
N VAL A 181 4.26 -1.37 22.92
CA VAL A 181 3.35 -1.96 21.92
C VAL A 181 3.34 -3.49 22.01
N ARG A 182 4.50 -4.13 22.15
CA ARG A 182 4.57 -5.59 22.33
C ARG A 182 3.86 -6.05 23.60
N ARG A 183 3.92 -5.24 24.66
CA ARG A 183 3.25 -5.51 25.94
C ARG A 183 1.74 -5.31 25.84
N SER A 184 1.30 -4.18 25.29
CA SER A 184 -0.09 -3.72 25.34
C SER A 184 -0.94 -4.16 24.15
N CYS A 185 -0.31 -4.50 23.03
CA CYS A 185 -0.95 -5.02 21.81
C CYS A 185 -0.49 -6.44 21.46
N SER A 186 -0.11 -7.26 22.46
CA SER A 186 0.47 -8.60 22.24
C SER A 186 -0.38 -9.45 21.29
N GLY A 187 0.19 -9.87 20.16
CA GLY A 187 -0.48 -10.68 19.13
C GLY A 187 -1.50 -9.92 18.28
N LEU A 188 -1.68 -8.62 18.49
CA LEU A 188 -2.63 -7.77 17.76
C LEU A 188 -1.94 -6.79 16.81
N TRP A 189 -0.74 -6.30 17.14
CA TRP A 189 -0.03 -5.32 16.30
C TRP A 189 0.56 -5.95 15.04
N THR A 190 0.59 -5.18 13.94
CA THR A 190 1.14 -5.58 12.65
C THR A 190 2.37 -4.75 12.27
N SER A 191 2.41 -3.46 12.57
CA SER A 191 3.63 -2.66 12.40
C SER A 191 3.64 -1.38 13.25
N ILE A 192 4.82 -0.78 13.40
CA ILE A 192 5.04 0.50 14.08
C ILE A 192 5.81 1.40 13.11
N ALA A 193 5.24 2.56 12.80
CA ALA A 193 5.78 3.53 11.85
C ALA A 193 5.95 4.92 12.46
N TYR A 194 6.85 5.72 11.89
CA TYR A 194 7.19 7.05 12.37
C TYR A 194 7.17 8.03 11.21
N HIS A 195 6.09 8.80 11.11
CA HIS A 195 5.82 9.68 9.97
C HIS A 195 5.54 11.09 10.43
N ASN A 196 5.75 12.05 9.53
CA ASN A 196 5.01 13.29 9.61
C ASN A 196 3.63 13.00 9.02
N ARG A 197 2.55 13.37 9.68
CA ARG A 197 1.24 13.33 9.01
C ARG A 197 0.63 14.70 8.91
N ARG A 198 -0.26 14.85 7.95
CA ARG A 198 -1.02 16.06 7.69
C ARG A 198 -2.34 15.69 7.05
N HIS A 199 -3.34 16.54 7.19
CA HIS A 199 -4.60 16.34 6.52
C HIS A 199 -4.40 16.38 4.99
N LYS A 200 -4.93 15.40 4.25
CA LYS A 200 -4.78 15.28 2.78
C LYS A 200 -5.17 16.56 2.03
N PHE A 201 -6.17 17.26 2.54
CA PHE A 201 -6.72 18.46 1.92
C PHE A 201 -6.15 19.77 2.47
N ALA A 202 -5.17 19.71 3.38
CA ALA A 202 -4.57 20.90 3.98
C ALA A 202 -4.01 21.89 2.93
N ASP A 203 -3.40 21.38 1.85
CA ASP A 203 -2.83 22.21 0.78
C ASP A 203 -3.89 22.75 -0.21
N SER A 204 -5.06 22.11 -0.29
CA SER A 204 -6.13 22.52 -1.22
C SER A 204 -6.84 23.82 -0.80
N ILE A 205 -6.65 24.24 0.45
CA ILE A 205 -7.24 25.46 1.02
C ILE A 205 -6.40 26.69 0.62
N ASN A 206 -5.16 26.52 0.15
CA ASN A 206 -4.30 27.61 -0.33
C ASN A 206 -4.72 28.21 -1.69
N VAL A 207 -5.83 27.77 -2.28
CA VAL A 207 -6.50 28.48 -3.38
C VAL A 207 -7.44 29.54 -2.80
N GLY A 208 -6.86 30.56 -2.15
CA GLY A 208 -7.54 31.83 -1.87
C GLY A 208 -8.12 32.08 -0.48
N PHE A 209 -8.07 31.14 0.46
CA PHE A 209 -8.42 31.39 1.86
C PHE A 209 -7.30 30.91 2.80
N LEU A 210 -6.87 31.78 3.72
CA LEU A 210 -5.96 31.41 4.81
C LEU A 210 -6.59 30.24 5.57
N SER A 211 -5.88 29.12 5.70
CA SER A 211 -6.31 28.07 6.62
C SER A 211 -6.42 28.69 8.03
N LEU A 212 -7.56 28.50 8.68
CA LEU A 212 -7.76 28.92 10.08
C LEU A 212 -6.93 28.08 11.05
N THR A 213 -6.29 27.02 10.56
CA THR A 213 -5.29 26.22 11.30
C THR A 213 -4.09 26.04 10.38
N GLY A 214 -2.96 26.67 10.71
CA GLY A 214 -1.73 26.58 9.91
C GLY A 214 -1.41 25.12 9.55
N VAL A 215 -0.98 24.88 8.31
CA VAL A 215 -0.59 23.55 7.84
C VAL A 215 0.68 23.14 8.58
N VAL A 216 0.53 22.44 9.70
CA VAL A 216 1.63 21.91 10.48
C VAL A 216 1.67 20.40 10.24
N GLU A 217 2.69 19.93 9.53
CA GLU A 217 3.05 18.52 9.59
C GLU A 217 3.31 18.16 11.05
N GLN A 218 2.53 17.21 11.57
CA GLN A 218 2.67 16.79 12.96
C GLN A 218 3.45 15.46 12.98
N PRO A 219 4.57 15.37 13.72
CA PRO A 219 5.27 14.11 13.94
C PRO A 219 4.35 13.11 14.62
N THR A 220 4.30 11.88 14.15
CA THR A 220 3.38 10.86 14.68
C THR A 220 4.00 9.47 14.70
N VAL A 221 3.82 8.80 15.84
CA VAL A 221 3.97 7.35 15.96
C VAL A 221 2.65 6.71 15.54
N ILE A 222 2.70 5.82 14.56
CA ILE A 222 1.53 5.06 14.09
C ILE A 222 1.72 3.60 14.48
N VAL A 223 0.78 3.07 15.25
CA VAL A 223 0.71 1.65 15.61
C VAL A 223 -0.39 1.01 14.80
N PHE A 224 0.00 0.18 13.82
CA PHE A 224 -0.96 -0.61 13.06
C PHE A 224 -1.30 -1.90 13.81
N VAL A 225 -2.58 -2.23 13.84
CA VAL A 225 -3.11 -3.45 14.46
C VAL A 225 -3.96 -4.23 13.48
N THR A 226 -3.99 -5.56 13.63
CA THR A 226 -4.74 -6.47 12.78
C THR A 226 -6.19 -6.03 12.73
N PRO A 227 -6.76 -5.81 11.53
CA PRO A 227 -8.15 -5.40 11.41
C PRO A 227 -9.11 -6.38 12.12
N GLY A 228 -10.17 -5.86 12.74
CA GLY A 228 -11.12 -6.62 13.56
C GLY A 228 -10.66 -6.92 15.00
N SER A 229 -9.44 -6.51 15.39
CA SER A 229 -8.95 -6.69 16.76
C SER A 229 -9.83 -5.97 17.78
N MET A 230 -10.09 -6.62 18.92
CA MET A 230 -10.90 -6.10 20.02
C MET A 230 -10.01 -5.80 21.23
N ALA A 231 -10.04 -4.57 21.76
CA ALA A 231 -9.32 -4.20 22.98
C ALA A 231 -9.93 -2.96 23.66
N HIS A 232 -9.41 -2.62 24.84
CA HIS A 232 -9.63 -1.33 25.49
C HIS A 232 -8.68 -0.28 24.89
N TRP A 233 -8.92 0.09 23.62
CA TRP A 233 -8.01 0.91 22.84
C TRP A 233 -7.64 2.26 23.48
N GLY A 234 -8.56 2.88 24.24
CA GLY A 234 -8.26 4.09 24.99
C GLY A 234 -7.22 3.89 26.10
N GLU A 235 -7.23 2.74 26.78
CA GLU A 235 -6.22 2.39 27.78
C GLU A 235 -4.88 2.06 27.12
N VAL A 236 -4.91 1.32 26.01
CA VAL A 236 -3.71 0.98 25.23
C VAL A 236 -3.02 2.26 24.72
N GLU A 237 -3.78 3.19 24.13
CA GLU A 237 -3.27 4.47 23.65
C GLU A 237 -2.65 5.28 24.79
N ALA A 238 -3.32 5.37 25.94
CA ALA A 238 -2.80 6.08 27.11
C ALA A 238 -1.51 5.48 27.67
N GLN A 239 -1.37 4.14 27.68
CA GLN A 239 -0.16 3.46 28.16
C GLN A 239 1.04 3.73 27.24
N ILE A 240 0.83 3.69 25.92
CA ILE A 240 1.88 4.02 24.95
C ILE A 240 2.27 5.50 25.05
N CYS A 241 1.30 6.40 25.18
CA CYS A 241 1.55 7.83 25.41
C CYS A 241 2.41 8.05 26.66
N GLN A 242 2.06 7.44 27.80
CA GLN A 242 2.84 7.56 29.04
C GLN A 242 4.28 7.06 28.87
N ALA A 243 4.48 5.97 28.13
CA ALA A 243 5.82 5.46 27.87
C ALA A 243 6.66 6.43 27.03
N ILE A 244 6.04 7.07 26.01
CA ILE A 244 6.69 8.11 25.19
C ILE A 244 7.07 9.33 26.05
N GLU A 245 6.15 9.82 26.89
CA GLU A 245 6.38 11.00 27.75
C GLU A 245 7.43 10.76 28.85
N ALA A 246 7.56 9.51 29.31
CA ALA A 246 8.56 9.11 30.28
C ALA A 246 9.98 9.03 29.71
N ALA A 247 10.14 9.04 28.38
CA ALA A 247 11.45 9.03 27.75
C ALA A 247 12.17 10.37 27.99
N PRO A 248 13.45 10.36 28.46
CA PRO A 248 14.19 11.59 28.67
C PRO A 248 14.44 12.28 27.32
N PHE A 249 14.22 13.59 27.22
CA PHE A 249 14.52 14.35 26.00
C PHE A 249 15.02 15.76 26.32
N GLU A 250 15.98 16.25 25.53
CA GLU A 250 16.66 17.54 25.78
C GLU A 250 15.87 18.75 25.26
N GLU A 251 14.94 18.55 24.31
CA GLU A 251 14.10 19.61 23.75
C GLU A 251 12.62 19.36 24.09
N ASP A 252 11.76 20.37 23.98
CA ASP A 252 10.32 20.16 24.07
C ASP A 252 9.79 19.85 22.67
N VAL A 253 9.35 18.61 22.45
CA VAL A 253 8.82 18.13 21.16
C VAL A 253 7.43 17.55 21.38
N GLU A 254 6.50 17.95 20.52
CA GLU A 254 5.16 17.39 20.48
C GLU A 254 5.13 16.23 19.47
N ILE A 255 4.82 15.03 19.97
CA ILE A 255 4.69 13.82 19.17
C ILE A 255 3.26 13.33 19.29
N ALA A 256 2.60 13.09 18.16
CA ALA A 256 1.30 12.48 18.18
C ALA A 256 1.38 10.94 18.21
N LEU A 257 0.36 10.29 18.75
CA LEU A 257 0.18 8.84 18.69
C LEU A 257 -1.14 8.52 17.99
N GLU A 258 -1.10 7.48 17.17
CA GLU A 258 -2.26 6.87 16.54
C GLU A 258 -2.22 5.36 16.59
N ILE A 259 -3.38 4.75 16.80
CA ILE A 259 -3.59 3.32 16.64
C ILE A 259 -4.60 3.13 15.51
N LEU A 260 -4.20 2.44 14.44
CA LEU A 260 -4.98 2.28 13.22
C LEU A 260 -5.14 0.80 12.84
N PRO A 261 -6.26 0.41 12.21
CA PRO A 261 -6.33 -0.89 11.56
C PRO A 261 -5.32 -0.92 10.41
N GLY A 262 -4.55 -2.00 10.30
CA GLY A 262 -3.59 -2.16 9.22
C GLY A 262 -2.95 -3.53 9.19
N PHE A 263 -2.46 -3.92 8.01
CA PHE A 263 -1.81 -5.19 7.77
C PHE A 263 -0.63 -5.00 6.83
N ASN A 264 0.26 -5.98 6.83
CA ASN A 264 1.40 -6.03 5.92
C ASN A 264 1.07 -6.97 4.78
N VAL A 265 1.42 -6.55 3.57
CA VAL A 265 1.43 -7.39 2.39
C VAL A 265 2.88 -7.83 2.14
N PRO A 266 3.11 -9.10 1.82
CA PRO A 266 2.13 -10.19 1.81
C PRO A 266 1.85 -10.70 3.23
N SER A 267 0.55 -10.85 3.52
CA SER A 267 0.06 -11.38 4.78
C SER A 267 0.16 -12.91 4.72
N ILE A 268 1.23 -13.49 5.27
CA ILE A 268 1.32 -14.95 5.44
C ILE A 268 0.51 -15.33 6.68
N GLY A 269 -0.81 -15.23 6.61
CA GLY A 269 -1.69 -15.72 7.66
C GLY A 269 -1.98 -17.22 7.48
N PRO A 270 -1.76 -18.08 8.48
CA PRO A 270 -2.29 -19.44 8.48
C PRO A 270 -3.76 -19.39 8.95
N SER A 271 -4.70 -18.98 8.10
CA SER A 271 -6.12 -19.14 8.42
C SER A 271 -7.01 -19.11 7.18
N ALA A 272 -7.74 -20.21 6.97
CA ALA A 272 -8.75 -20.40 5.94
C ALA A 272 -10.03 -19.57 6.15
N ALA A 273 -10.06 -18.63 7.09
CA ALA A 273 -11.23 -17.80 7.31
C ALA A 273 -11.26 -16.59 6.36
N TYR A 274 -10.19 -15.79 6.32
CA TYR A 274 -10.10 -14.59 5.47
C TYR A 274 -8.63 -14.20 5.29
N THR A 275 -8.07 -14.46 4.11
CA THR A 275 -6.80 -13.82 3.70
C THR A 275 -7.14 -12.38 3.30
N PRO A 276 -6.55 -11.35 3.94
CA PRO A 276 -6.72 -9.98 3.48
C PRO A 276 -6.21 -9.88 2.05
N THR A 277 -7.10 -9.76 1.06
CA THR A 277 -6.71 -9.64 -0.34
C THR A 277 -6.77 -8.18 -0.77
N THR A 278 -5.60 -7.59 -1.02
CA THR A 278 -5.48 -6.36 -1.82
C THR A 278 -5.28 -6.67 -3.29
N SER A 279 -5.39 -7.93 -3.72
CA SER A 279 -5.16 -8.35 -5.11
C SER A 279 -6.10 -7.60 -6.04
N LYS A 280 -5.62 -6.46 -6.52
CA LYS A 280 -6.09 -5.82 -7.73
C LYS A 280 -5.39 -6.58 -8.83
N HIS A 281 -6.05 -7.56 -9.43
CA HIS A 281 -5.53 -8.15 -10.67
C HIS A 281 -5.33 -7.00 -11.68
N PRO A 282 -4.08 -6.75 -12.12
CA PRO A 282 -3.80 -5.70 -13.08
C PRO A 282 -4.60 -5.92 -14.36
N ARG A 283 -4.99 -4.79 -14.97
CA ARG A 283 -5.70 -4.76 -16.25
C ARG A 283 -4.69 -4.44 -17.34
N TYR A 284 -4.33 -5.39 -18.18
CA TYR A 284 -3.53 -5.07 -19.37
C TYR A 284 -4.46 -4.51 -20.45
N LEU A 285 -4.35 -3.21 -20.68
CA LEU A 285 -4.86 -2.57 -21.89
C LEU A 285 -3.79 -2.49 -22.99
N ASP A 286 -2.55 -2.85 -22.64
CA ASP A 286 -1.43 -3.07 -23.52
C ASP A 286 -0.46 -4.05 -22.84
N ILE A 287 0.23 -4.88 -23.61
CA ILE A 287 1.27 -5.80 -23.13
C ILE A 287 2.46 -5.75 -24.08
N GLU A 288 3.66 -5.62 -23.53
CA GLU A 288 4.86 -5.62 -24.35
C GLU A 288 5.31 -7.08 -24.64
N PRO A 289 5.62 -7.45 -25.89
CA PRO A 289 6.15 -8.78 -26.22
C PRO A 289 7.48 -9.10 -25.52
N VAL A 290 8.26 -8.06 -25.22
CA VAL A 290 9.44 -8.14 -24.37
C VAL A 290 9.03 -7.61 -23.00
N PRO A 291 9.02 -8.42 -21.94
CA PRO A 291 8.63 -7.94 -20.63
C PRO A 291 9.62 -6.88 -20.13
N THR A 292 9.11 -5.87 -19.45
CA THR A 292 9.87 -4.76 -18.85
C THR A 292 9.89 -4.86 -17.33
N LEU A 293 10.66 -3.99 -16.67
CA LEU A 293 10.68 -3.90 -15.20
C LEU A 293 9.26 -3.70 -14.67
N GLY A 294 8.89 -4.42 -13.61
CA GLY A 294 7.54 -4.37 -13.03
C GLY A 294 6.49 -5.18 -13.81
N ALA A 295 6.87 -5.91 -14.87
CA ALA A 295 5.98 -6.85 -15.54
C ALA A 295 5.46 -7.93 -14.58
N SER A 296 4.18 -8.27 -14.69
CA SER A 296 3.58 -9.34 -13.87
C SER A 296 4.15 -10.70 -14.24
N ILE A 297 4.56 -11.43 -13.23
CA ILE A 297 5.08 -12.79 -13.38
C ILE A 297 4.48 -13.70 -12.32
N GLY A 298 4.44 -14.99 -12.61
CA GLY A 298 3.99 -15.97 -11.63
C GLY A 298 4.39 -17.39 -12.02
N PRO A 299 4.41 -18.33 -11.06
CA PRO A 299 4.69 -19.73 -11.35
C PRO A 299 3.60 -20.32 -12.25
N GLN A 300 3.98 -21.18 -13.18
CA GLN A 300 3.02 -21.86 -14.07
C GLN A 300 1.93 -22.65 -13.31
N LEU A 301 2.26 -23.16 -12.12
CA LEU A 301 1.36 -23.96 -11.29
C LEU A 301 0.50 -23.11 -10.33
N SER A 302 0.52 -21.78 -10.44
CA SER A 302 -0.17 -20.85 -9.55
C SER A 302 -1.13 -19.95 -10.33
N ASP A 303 -2.38 -19.90 -9.88
CA ASP A 303 -3.46 -19.08 -10.45
C ASP A 303 -4.03 -18.04 -9.48
N THR A 304 -3.44 -17.90 -8.28
CA THR A 304 -3.94 -16.99 -7.23
C THR A 304 -3.15 -15.70 -7.10
N ASP A 305 -1.84 -15.78 -7.25
CA ASP A 305 -0.92 -14.69 -6.92
C ASP A 305 0.06 -14.41 -8.06
N SER A 306 0.45 -13.14 -8.18
CA SER A 306 1.50 -12.66 -9.05
C SER A 306 2.55 -11.89 -8.26
N GLY A 307 3.74 -11.76 -8.85
CA GLY A 307 4.77 -10.82 -8.44
C GLY A 307 5.24 -10.01 -9.62
N SER A 308 6.34 -9.30 -9.44
CA SER A 308 6.89 -8.40 -10.43
C SER A 308 8.28 -8.84 -10.90
N LEU A 309 8.55 -8.64 -12.18
CA LEU A 309 9.88 -8.75 -12.78
C LEU A 309 10.74 -7.59 -12.25
N GLY A 310 11.77 -7.92 -11.47
CA GLY A 310 12.70 -6.96 -10.89
C GLY A 310 13.93 -6.72 -11.76
N ALA A 311 15.06 -6.42 -11.12
CA ALA A 311 16.30 -6.11 -11.82
C ALA A 311 16.81 -7.31 -12.65
N VAL A 312 17.16 -7.05 -13.91
CA VAL A 312 17.80 -7.97 -14.84
C VAL A 312 19.31 -7.94 -14.59
N VAL A 313 19.89 -9.09 -14.32
CA VAL A 313 21.29 -9.25 -13.91
C VAL A 313 21.96 -10.40 -14.65
N ASN A 314 23.27 -10.32 -14.84
CA ASN A 314 24.09 -11.47 -15.20
C ASN A 314 24.52 -12.18 -13.93
N PHE A 315 24.13 -13.44 -13.77
CA PHE A 315 24.62 -14.31 -12.70
C PHE A 315 25.81 -15.11 -13.18
N GLN A 316 26.92 -15.00 -12.45
CA GLN A 316 28.14 -15.77 -12.67
C GLN A 316 28.25 -16.85 -11.59
N PRO A 317 28.07 -18.15 -11.93
CA PRO A 317 28.17 -19.23 -10.97
C PRO A 317 29.57 -19.37 -10.36
N ARG A 318 29.63 -19.90 -9.13
CA ARG A 318 30.88 -20.27 -8.45
C ARG A 318 31.71 -21.23 -9.32
N GLY A 319 32.98 -20.92 -9.53
CA GLY A 319 33.93 -21.81 -10.22
C GLY A 319 34.04 -21.62 -11.74
N GLY A 320 33.44 -20.57 -12.32
CA GLY A 320 33.76 -20.12 -13.69
C GLY A 320 32.95 -20.78 -14.82
N GLY A 321 31.65 -21.02 -14.62
CA GLY A 321 30.72 -21.45 -15.69
C GLY A 321 30.26 -20.30 -16.60
N GLU A 322 29.45 -20.60 -17.62
CA GLU A 322 28.86 -19.56 -18.48
C GLU A 322 27.95 -18.62 -17.66
N PRO A 323 28.10 -17.28 -17.81
CA PRO A 323 27.17 -16.32 -17.24
C PRO A 323 25.75 -16.60 -17.73
N ARG A 324 24.78 -16.53 -16.83
CA ARG A 324 23.36 -16.65 -17.17
C ARG A 324 22.67 -15.33 -16.95
N LYS A 325 21.99 -14.83 -17.98
CA LYS A 325 21.08 -13.70 -17.84
C LYS A 325 19.90 -14.12 -16.98
N CYS A 326 19.69 -13.42 -15.88
CA CYS A 326 18.67 -13.68 -14.88
C CYS A 326 17.87 -12.40 -14.62
N PHE A 327 16.70 -12.54 -14.01
CA PHE A 327 16.04 -11.42 -13.35
C PHE A 327 15.79 -11.78 -11.88
N LEU A 328 15.74 -10.73 -11.06
CA LEU A 328 15.37 -10.82 -9.65
C LEU A 328 13.87 -10.66 -9.49
N THR A 329 13.30 -11.37 -8.53
CA THR A 329 11.95 -11.15 -8.01
C THR A 329 11.93 -11.54 -6.53
N SER A 330 10.77 -11.50 -5.86
CA SER A 330 10.66 -12.00 -4.49
C SER A 330 10.61 -13.53 -4.44
N TYR A 331 11.11 -14.14 -3.37
CA TYR A 331 10.93 -15.59 -3.17
C TYR A 331 9.44 -15.93 -3.05
N ARG A 332 8.65 -15.06 -2.42
CA ARG A 332 7.20 -15.27 -2.28
C ARG A 332 6.46 -15.33 -3.62
N ALA A 333 6.90 -14.55 -4.62
CA ALA A 333 6.35 -14.63 -5.97
C ALA A 333 6.59 -16.00 -6.62
N VAL A 334 7.62 -16.74 -6.23
CA VAL A 334 7.96 -18.04 -6.83
C VAL A 334 7.57 -19.25 -5.97
N ALA A 335 7.40 -19.06 -4.66
CA ALA A 335 7.12 -20.12 -3.69
C ALA A 335 5.88 -21.00 -4.02
N PRO A 336 4.76 -20.47 -4.56
CA PRO A 336 3.62 -21.29 -4.98
C PRO A 336 3.94 -22.33 -6.06
N GLY A 337 5.06 -22.18 -6.79
CA GLY A 337 5.48 -23.12 -7.83
C GLY A 337 6.02 -24.46 -7.33
N ASP A 338 6.30 -24.59 -6.02
CA ASP A 338 6.68 -25.85 -5.37
C ASP A 338 5.88 -26.05 -4.07
N PRO A 339 4.58 -26.36 -4.16
CA PRO A 339 3.72 -26.48 -2.97
C PRO A 339 4.16 -27.63 -2.06
N ILE A 340 4.84 -28.66 -2.60
CA ILE A 340 5.31 -29.83 -1.85
C ILE A 340 6.56 -29.47 -1.05
N GLY A 341 7.52 -28.74 -1.65
CA GLY A 341 8.77 -28.32 -1.01
C GLY A 341 8.68 -27.02 -0.23
N ARG A 342 7.58 -26.25 -0.34
CA ARG A 342 7.40 -24.92 0.25
C ARG A 342 7.85 -24.82 1.71
N ALA A 343 7.35 -25.69 2.58
CA ALA A 343 7.69 -25.63 4.01
C ALA A 343 9.21 -25.73 4.29
N VAL A 344 9.94 -26.49 3.46
CA VAL A 344 11.39 -26.61 3.57
C VAL A 344 12.08 -25.39 2.95
N ASN A 345 11.60 -24.94 1.79
CA ASN A 345 12.17 -23.81 1.04
C ASN A 345 11.95 -22.47 1.76
N ASP A 346 10.87 -22.32 2.52
CA ASP A 346 10.59 -21.12 3.32
C ASP A 346 11.70 -20.89 4.35
N GLY A 347 12.21 -21.95 5.00
CA GLY A 347 13.29 -21.84 5.99
C GLY A 347 14.70 -21.88 5.40
N LEU A 348 14.90 -22.66 4.34
CA LEU A 348 16.24 -23.01 3.84
C LEU A 348 16.57 -22.43 2.45
N GLY A 349 15.63 -21.73 1.82
CA GLY A 349 15.74 -21.23 0.45
C GLY A 349 15.73 -22.34 -0.61
N ILE A 350 15.96 -21.94 -1.86
CA ILE A 350 16.07 -22.83 -3.03
C ILE A 350 17.50 -22.72 -3.58
N GLY A 351 18.16 -23.86 -3.80
CA GLY A 351 19.48 -23.87 -4.43
C GLY A 351 20.60 -23.23 -3.62
N LEU A 352 20.43 -23.00 -2.32
CA LEU A 352 21.41 -22.34 -1.46
C LEU A 352 22.29 -23.35 -0.69
N ASP A 353 23.48 -22.92 -0.30
CA ASP A 353 24.39 -23.68 0.56
C ASP A 353 24.73 -25.09 0.04
N GLY A 354 24.81 -25.23 -1.29
CA GLY A 354 25.07 -26.51 -1.96
C GLY A 354 23.87 -27.45 -2.04
N ARG A 355 22.67 -27.02 -1.65
CA ARG A 355 21.44 -27.79 -1.83
C ARG A 355 21.08 -27.87 -3.31
N SER A 356 20.80 -29.09 -3.78
CA SER A 356 20.41 -29.34 -5.16
C SER A 356 18.98 -28.87 -5.45
N VAL A 357 18.76 -28.17 -6.58
CA VAL A 357 17.45 -27.65 -7.05
C VAL A 357 16.51 -28.76 -7.56
N VAL A 358 16.77 -30.03 -7.25
CA VAL A 358 16.49 -31.17 -8.16
C VAL A 358 15.07 -31.73 -8.10
N ARG A 359 14.21 -31.35 -7.13
CA ARG A 359 12.91 -32.04 -7.01
C ARG A 359 11.86 -31.57 -8.02
N GLN A 360 11.78 -30.28 -8.33
CA GLN A 360 10.84 -29.74 -9.32
C GLN A 360 11.36 -28.39 -9.81
N ARG A 361 11.39 -28.19 -11.14
CA ARG A 361 11.73 -26.89 -11.72
C ARG A 361 10.51 -25.98 -11.56
N ILE A 362 10.74 -24.78 -11.01
CA ILE A 362 9.70 -23.76 -10.93
C ILE A 362 9.84 -22.89 -12.19
N GLU A 363 8.96 -23.12 -13.16
CA GLU A 363 8.84 -22.31 -14.36
C GLU A 363 8.01 -21.05 -14.07
N ILE A 364 8.49 -19.90 -14.53
CA ILE A 364 7.86 -18.60 -14.36
C ILE A 364 7.28 -18.13 -15.69
N LEU A 365 6.00 -17.74 -15.66
CA LEU A 365 5.25 -17.22 -16.80
C LEU A 365 5.20 -15.69 -16.79
N TYR A 366 5.03 -15.13 -17.98
CA TYR A 366 4.65 -13.74 -18.21
C TYR A 366 3.49 -13.70 -19.22
N PRO A 367 2.45 -12.90 -18.97
CA PRO A 367 2.06 -12.44 -17.63
C PRO A 367 1.79 -13.62 -16.70
N ALA A 368 1.65 -13.35 -15.39
CA ALA A 368 1.15 -14.37 -14.47
C ALA A 368 -0.20 -14.96 -14.94
N CYS A 369 -0.49 -16.22 -14.63
CA CYS A 369 -1.75 -16.87 -15.00
C CYS A 369 -2.97 -16.10 -14.51
N CYS A 370 -2.99 -15.71 -13.23
CA CYS A 370 -4.11 -14.99 -12.62
C CYS A 370 -4.44 -13.69 -13.37
N ASP A 371 -3.41 -12.95 -13.75
CA ASP A 371 -3.57 -11.63 -14.37
C ASP A 371 -3.87 -11.76 -15.87
N SER A 372 -3.33 -12.79 -16.51
CA SER A 372 -3.66 -13.18 -17.89
C SER A 372 -5.13 -13.55 -18.03
N GLU A 373 -5.65 -14.44 -17.19
CA GLU A 373 -7.07 -14.85 -17.23
C GLU A 373 -8.00 -13.67 -16.94
N TYR A 374 -7.72 -12.90 -15.88
CA TYR A 374 -8.50 -11.71 -15.54
C TYR A 374 -8.55 -10.71 -16.71
N THR A 375 -7.42 -10.49 -17.35
CA THR A 375 -7.33 -9.58 -18.50
C THR A 375 -8.08 -10.12 -19.71
N LYS A 376 -7.94 -11.40 -20.05
CA LYS A 376 -8.67 -12.01 -21.18
C LYS A 376 -10.18 -11.87 -21.00
N ASP A 377 -10.69 -12.12 -19.79
CA ASP A 377 -12.10 -11.93 -19.46
C ASP A 377 -12.56 -10.47 -19.61
N LEU A 378 -11.73 -9.51 -19.20
CA LEU A 378 -12.01 -8.09 -19.34
C LEU A 378 -12.02 -7.65 -20.81
N LEU A 379 -11.03 -8.08 -21.59
CA LEU A 379 -10.93 -7.78 -23.02
C LEU A 379 -12.10 -8.39 -23.80
N ALA A 380 -12.52 -9.61 -23.43
CA ALA A 380 -13.69 -10.25 -24.02
C ALA A 380 -14.98 -9.44 -23.76
N LYS A 381 -15.14 -8.84 -22.57
CA LYS A 381 -16.25 -7.92 -22.26
C LYS A 381 -16.20 -6.67 -23.14
N PHE A 382 -15.05 -6.00 -23.21
CA PHE A 382 -14.89 -4.80 -24.05
C PHE A 382 -15.10 -5.07 -25.54
N ALA A 383 -14.71 -6.26 -26.02
CA ALA A 383 -14.91 -6.68 -27.40
C ALA A 383 -16.38 -6.93 -27.75
N LYS A 384 -17.20 -7.37 -26.79
CA LYS A 384 -18.66 -7.54 -26.96
C LYS A 384 -19.39 -6.19 -27.01
N GLU A 385 -18.90 -5.19 -26.29
CA GLU A 385 -19.51 -3.86 -26.15
C GLU A 385 -19.11 -2.88 -27.27
N ASN A 386 -18.11 -3.22 -28.10
CA ASN A 386 -17.58 -2.33 -29.15
C ASN A 386 -17.80 -2.88 -30.57
N THR A 387 -18.35 -2.06 -31.47
CA THR A 387 -18.52 -2.34 -32.91
C THR A 387 -17.40 -1.78 -33.80
N SER A 388 -16.30 -1.31 -33.20
CA SER A 388 -15.25 -0.46 -33.82
C SER A 388 -13.88 -1.18 -33.96
N PRO A 389 -12.85 -0.60 -34.61
CA PRO A 389 -11.51 -1.21 -34.77
C PRO A 389 -10.79 -1.59 -33.46
N LYS A 390 -11.29 -1.15 -32.31
CA LYS A 390 -10.84 -1.59 -30.98
C LYS A 390 -11.03 -3.09 -30.74
N ARG A 391 -12.02 -3.72 -31.40
CA ARG A 391 -12.27 -5.16 -31.27
C ARG A 391 -11.11 -6.00 -31.80
N SER A 392 -10.51 -5.62 -32.93
CA SER A 392 -9.34 -6.32 -33.49
C SER A 392 -8.09 -6.14 -32.62
N HIS A 393 -7.92 -4.96 -32.02
CA HIS A 393 -6.83 -4.70 -31.07
C HIS A 393 -6.93 -5.61 -29.83
N TYR A 394 -8.13 -5.75 -29.24
CA TYR A 394 -8.32 -6.66 -28.10
C TYR A 394 -8.11 -8.13 -28.46
N ALA A 395 -8.54 -8.56 -29.65
CA ALA A 395 -8.28 -9.92 -30.11
C ALA A 395 -6.78 -10.20 -30.29
N ASN A 396 -6.03 -9.24 -30.84
CA ASN A 396 -4.56 -9.35 -30.96
C ASN A 396 -3.89 -9.39 -29.59
N LEU A 397 -4.39 -8.63 -28.61
CA LEU A 397 -3.87 -8.61 -27.25
C LEU A 397 -4.08 -9.95 -26.54
N VAL A 398 -5.27 -10.56 -26.71
CA VAL A 398 -5.55 -11.92 -26.21
C VAL A 398 -4.61 -12.94 -26.85
N ALA A 399 -4.43 -12.88 -28.19
CA ALA A 399 -3.51 -13.78 -28.88
C ALA A 399 -2.06 -13.61 -28.43
N LEU A 400 -1.64 -12.39 -28.09
CA LEU A 400 -0.31 -12.13 -27.53
C LEU A 400 -0.17 -12.76 -26.13
N ILE A 401 -1.16 -12.58 -25.26
CA ILE A 401 -1.17 -13.22 -23.92
C ILE A 401 -1.12 -14.76 -24.03
N GLU A 402 -1.84 -15.35 -25.00
CA GLU A 402 -1.84 -16.80 -25.24
C GLU A 402 -0.54 -17.32 -25.86
N LEU A 403 0.18 -16.47 -26.60
CA LEU A 403 1.48 -16.80 -27.19
C LEU A 403 2.62 -16.69 -26.18
N GLU A 404 2.49 -15.74 -25.24
CA GLU A 404 3.41 -15.58 -24.14
C GLU A 404 3.33 -16.79 -23.19
N GLY A 405 4.46 -17.10 -22.53
CA GLY A 405 4.60 -18.36 -21.80
C GLY A 405 5.75 -18.31 -20.81
N VAL A 406 6.51 -19.39 -20.71
CA VAL A 406 7.65 -19.48 -19.79
C VAL A 406 8.71 -18.47 -20.18
N ILE A 407 8.98 -17.52 -19.28
CA ILE A 407 10.05 -16.52 -19.44
C ILE A 407 11.35 -16.93 -18.75
N GLY A 408 11.30 -17.91 -17.85
CA GLY A 408 12.48 -18.38 -17.15
C GLY A 408 12.20 -19.45 -16.10
N GLU A 409 13.27 -19.93 -15.49
CA GLU A 409 13.25 -20.97 -14.45
C GLU A 409 13.97 -20.47 -13.18
N VAL A 410 13.40 -20.73 -12.01
CA VAL A 410 14.04 -20.39 -10.72
C VAL A 410 15.30 -21.22 -10.53
N ILE A 411 16.42 -20.57 -10.23
CA ILE A 411 17.71 -21.23 -9.97
C ILE A 411 18.13 -21.12 -8.51
N HIS A 412 17.87 -19.98 -7.86
CA HIS A 412 18.21 -19.73 -6.46
C HIS A 412 17.13 -18.85 -5.83
N ALA A 413 16.84 -19.04 -4.54
CA ALA A 413 15.97 -18.12 -3.81
C ALA A 413 16.24 -18.13 -2.31
N SER A 414 15.98 -17.02 -1.64
CA SER A 414 16.28 -16.80 -0.23
C SER A 414 15.38 -17.55 0.75
N GLY A 415 14.16 -17.93 0.34
CA GLY A 415 13.15 -18.28 1.33
C GLY A 415 12.67 -17.05 2.11
N LEU A 416 12.15 -17.26 3.31
CA LEU A 416 11.55 -16.24 4.17
C LEU A 416 12.40 -15.99 5.43
N ARG A 417 13.71 -15.91 5.25
CA ARG A 417 14.64 -15.74 6.37
C ARG A 417 14.81 -14.27 6.77
N GLN A 418 15.26 -14.07 8.00
CA GLN A 418 15.81 -12.80 8.41
C GLN A 418 17.25 -12.69 7.89
N SER A 419 17.70 -11.48 7.56
CA SER A 419 19.11 -11.23 7.26
C SER A 419 19.98 -11.66 8.43
N GLY A 420 21.12 -12.29 8.13
CA GLY A 420 22.05 -12.83 9.13
C GLY A 420 22.92 -11.76 9.82
N SER A 421 22.83 -10.49 9.40
CA SER A 421 23.57 -9.40 10.03
C SER A 421 22.92 -9.01 11.36
N ALA A 422 23.69 -9.06 12.45
CA ALA A 422 23.21 -8.66 13.78
C ALA A 422 22.75 -7.18 13.82
N ASP A 423 23.29 -6.35 12.94
CA ASP A 423 23.05 -4.89 12.89
C ASP A 423 21.88 -4.50 11.98
N ARG A 424 21.39 -5.41 11.10
CA ARG A 424 20.28 -5.13 10.16
C ARG A 424 19.32 -6.31 10.10
N ARG A 425 18.27 -6.23 10.90
CA ARG A 425 17.23 -7.26 11.02
C ARG A 425 16.09 -7.06 10.01
N HIS A 426 16.38 -6.97 8.71
CA HIS A 426 15.33 -6.95 7.66
C HIS A 426 15.01 -8.38 7.15
N ARG A 427 13.86 -8.54 6.50
CA ARG A 427 13.49 -9.77 5.80
C ARG A 427 14.29 -9.90 4.51
N MET A 428 14.84 -11.08 4.25
CA MET A 428 15.51 -11.40 2.99
C MET A 428 14.58 -12.23 2.10
N ASP A 429 14.06 -11.61 1.04
CA ASP A 429 13.02 -12.17 0.17
C ASP A 429 13.36 -11.91 -1.31
N TRP A 430 14.24 -12.73 -1.89
CA TRP A 430 14.64 -12.68 -3.29
C TRP A 430 14.65 -14.05 -3.95
N ALA A 431 14.45 -14.08 -5.26
CA ALA A 431 14.62 -15.22 -6.15
C ALA A 431 15.33 -14.78 -7.43
N LEU A 432 16.28 -15.60 -7.87
CA LEU A 432 16.94 -15.50 -9.16
C LEU A 432 16.27 -16.45 -10.14
N VAL A 433 15.76 -15.90 -11.22
CA VAL A 433 15.13 -16.63 -12.32
C VAL A 433 16.03 -16.51 -13.53
N ALA A 434 16.54 -17.62 -14.04
CA ALA A 434 17.31 -17.63 -15.27
C ALA A 434 16.37 -17.40 -16.45
N LEU A 435 16.61 -16.34 -17.24
CA LEU A 435 15.79 -16.03 -18.40
C LEU A 435 15.90 -17.13 -19.45
N HIS A 436 14.77 -17.41 -20.09
CA HIS A 436 14.74 -18.23 -21.28
C HIS A 436 15.48 -17.49 -22.42
N PRO A 437 16.30 -18.17 -23.25
CA PRO A 437 17.07 -17.52 -24.31
C PRO A 437 16.24 -16.72 -25.32
N SER A 438 14.96 -17.08 -25.52
CA SER A 438 14.04 -16.30 -26.38
C SER A 438 13.69 -14.91 -25.81
N LYS A 439 14.01 -14.64 -24.55
CA LYS A 439 13.76 -13.38 -23.85
C LYS A 439 15.05 -12.61 -23.56
N ASP A 440 16.10 -12.82 -24.36
CA ASP A 440 17.38 -12.11 -24.20
C ASP A 440 17.28 -10.58 -24.44
N ALA A 441 16.21 -10.09 -25.05
CA ALA A 441 15.97 -8.65 -25.24
C ALA A 441 15.54 -7.90 -23.96
N VAL A 442 15.24 -8.60 -22.87
CA VAL A 442 14.79 -7.97 -21.61
C VAL A 442 15.93 -7.19 -20.96
N LEU A 443 15.69 -5.93 -20.59
CA LEU A 443 16.69 -4.98 -20.08
C LEU A 443 16.14 -4.16 -18.91
N ASN A 444 17.03 -3.52 -18.15
CA ASN A 444 16.68 -2.59 -17.07
C ASN A 444 16.32 -1.20 -17.60
N ILE A 445 15.33 -1.10 -18.50
CA ILE A 445 14.93 0.17 -19.09
C ILE A 445 14.16 0.98 -18.03
N PRO A 446 14.64 2.16 -17.62
CA PRO A 446 13.92 3.03 -16.71
C PRO A 446 12.69 3.63 -17.41
N PRO A 447 11.57 3.78 -16.71
CA PRO A 447 10.38 4.40 -17.28
C PRO A 447 10.60 5.89 -17.56
N ASP A 448 9.98 6.39 -18.62
CA ASP A 448 9.95 7.82 -18.96
C ASP A 448 9.34 8.67 -17.81
N ASP A 449 9.77 9.93 -17.66
CA ASP A 449 9.29 10.80 -16.58
C ASP A 449 7.77 11.07 -16.67
N SER A 450 7.21 11.04 -17.88
CA SER A 450 5.77 11.16 -18.10
C SER A 450 4.97 10.00 -17.50
N LYS A 451 5.63 8.87 -17.21
CA LYS A 451 4.98 7.72 -16.57
C LYS A 451 4.75 7.93 -15.08
N PHE A 452 5.36 8.92 -14.45
CA PHE A 452 5.10 9.26 -13.06
C PHE A 452 4.01 10.33 -12.97
N TYR A 453 3.09 10.15 -12.02
CA TYR A 453 2.11 11.19 -11.73
C TYR A 453 2.83 12.45 -11.28
N ARG A 454 2.51 13.59 -11.93
CA ARG A 454 3.03 14.89 -11.49
C ARG A 454 2.16 15.37 -10.33
N PRO A 455 2.73 15.67 -9.14
CA PRO A 455 1.96 16.11 -7.99
C PRO A 455 1.18 17.35 -8.35
N ILE A 456 -0.10 17.34 -7.99
CA ILE A 456 -0.98 18.50 -8.10
C ILE A 456 -0.48 19.61 -7.14
N SER A 457 0.24 19.23 -6.08
CA SER A 457 0.90 20.13 -5.14
C SER A 457 2.27 20.59 -5.68
N ARG A 458 2.38 21.88 -6.01
CA ARG A 458 3.61 22.53 -6.53
C ARG A 458 4.80 22.57 -5.54
N GLY A 459 4.78 21.80 -4.45
CA GLY A 459 5.74 21.90 -3.33
C GLY A 459 6.79 20.79 -3.26
N VAL A 460 6.73 19.76 -4.11
CA VAL A 460 7.66 18.61 -4.00
C VAL A 460 8.80 18.79 -5.00
N GLU A 461 9.89 19.45 -4.56
CA GLU A 461 11.12 19.68 -5.34
C GLU A 461 11.74 18.42 -5.99
N SER A 462 11.38 17.21 -5.54
CA SER A 462 12.12 15.99 -5.86
C SER A 462 11.63 15.17 -7.06
N ILE A 463 10.45 15.46 -7.65
CA ILE A 463 10.07 14.77 -8.91
C ILE A 463 10.77 15.42 -10.11
N PHE A 464 11.13 16.71 -10.02
CA PHE A 464 11.73 17.46 -11.11
C PHE A 464 13.15 17.02 -11.49
N SER A 465 13.81 16.16 -10.70
CA SER A 465 15.18 15.71 -10.97
C SER A 465 15.29 14.38 -11.72
N TYR A 466 14.20 13.61 -11.85
CA TYR A 466 14.24 12.36 -12.60
C TYR A 466 13.93 12.62 -14.08
N ARG A 467 14.83 12.18 -14.96
CA ARG A 467 14.64 12.18 -16.41
C ARG A 467 15.28 10.92 -16.99
N ALA A 468 14.50 10.18 -17.75
CA ALA A 468 14.96 9.06 -18.56
C ALA A 468 14.86 9.43 -20.04
N GLU A 469 15.90 9.12 -20.80
CA GLU A 469 15.95 9.23 -22.25
C GLU A 469 15.69 7.83 -22.87
N PRO A 470 15.23 7.73 -24.13
CA PRO A 470 14.80 6.46 -24.74
C PRO A 470 15.82 5.30 -24.73
N ASP A 471 17.11 5.60 -24.64
CA ASP A 471 18.20 4.62 -24.63
C ASP A 471 18.85 4.42 -23.25
N ASP A 472 18.26 5.00 -22.20
CA ASP A 472 18.77 4.82 -20.85
C ASP A 472 18.58 3.37 -20.38
N VAL A 473 19.57 2.86 -19.65
CA VAL A 473 19.51 1.56 -18.96
C VAL A 473 20.06 1.75 -17.55
N ILE A 474 19.34 1.23 -16.55
CA ILE A 474 19.82 1.20 -15.17
C ILE A 474 20.94 0.15 -15.08
N SER A 475 22.17 0.65 -15.07
CA SER A 475 23.41 -0.15 -15.11
C SER A 475 24.27 0.00 -13.86
N ARG A 476 23.85 0.83 -12.89
CA ARG A 476 24.57 1.10 -11.65
C ARG A 476 23.73 0.79 -10.43
N THR A 477 24.39 0.44 -9.35
CA THR A 477 23.79 0.28 -8.03
C THR A 477 23.99 1.55 -7.21
N GLY A 478 23.13 1.75 -6.22
CA GLY A 478 23.23 2.84 -5.26
C GLY A 478 22.60 2.46 -3.93
N ASP A 479 22.64 3.37 -2.97
CA ASP A 479 22.03 3.19 -1.67
C ASP A 479 20.64 3.85 -1.60
N PRO A 480 19.69 3.27 -0.85
CA PRO A 480 18.43 3.93 -0.52
C PRO A 480 18.69 5.05 0.50
N VAL A 481 19.12 6.22 0.02
CA VAL A 481 19.47 7.36 0.87
C VAL A 481 18.22 7.91 1.56
N ALA A 482 18.26 8.07 2.88
CA ALA A 482 17.18 8.66 3.66
C ALA A 482 16.73 10.01 3.09
N PHE A 483 15.41 10.20 3.00
CA PHE A 483 14.74 11.38 2.46
C PHE A 483 14.99 11.66 0.96
N SER A 484 15.59 10.72 0.23
CA SER A 484 15.75 10.81 -1.22
C SER A 484 14.50 10.30 -1.96
N TRP A 485 14.35 10.72 -3.22
CA TRP A 485 13.32 10.21 -4.12
C TRP A 485 13.63 8.76 -4.52
N ALA A 486 12.62 7.92 -4.49
CA ALA A 486 12.66 6.56 -5.01
C ALA A 486 11.45 6.32 -5.92
N GLY A 487 11.69 5.71 -7.06
CA GLY A 487 10.68 5.31 -8.01
C GLY A 487 10.69 3.81 -8.21
N LYS A 488 9.53 3.27 -8.58
CA LYS A 488 9.42 1.94 -9.16
C LYS A 488 8.46 1.96 -10.34
N PHE A 489 8.63 0.99 -11.21
CA PHE A 489 7.60 0.66 -12.18
C PHE A 489 6.73 -0.45 -11.63
N HIS A 490 5.43 -0.39 -11.93
CA HIS A 490 4.46 -1.39 -11.52
C HIS A 490 3.61 -1.79 -12.71
N ILE A 491 2.78 -2.79 -12.49
CA ILE A 491 1.97 -3.41 -13.53
C ILE A 491 0.89 -2.44 -14.02
N GLY A 492 1.19 -1.70 -15.10
CA GLY A 492 0.29 -0.72 -15.72
C GLY A 492 1.01 0.37 -16.53
N PRO A 493 0.29 1.38 -17.04
CA PRO A 493 0.89 2.44 -17.87
C PRO A 493 1.67 3.51 -17.08
N TRP A 494 1.75 3.42 -15.75
CA TRP A 494 2.32 4.45 -14.88
C TRP A 494 3.33 3.87 -13.89
N GLY A 495 4.37 4.63 -13.54
CA GLY A 495 5.26 4.33 -12.41
C GLY A 495 4.75 4.98 -11.11
N THR A 496 5.19 4.46 -9.98
CA THR A 496 4.88 5.00 -8.64
C THR A 496 6.15 5.56 -8.01
N ALA A 497 6.00 6.62 -7.22
CA ALA A 497 7.13 7.33 -6.63
C ALA A 497 6.86 7.71 -5.18
N GLY A 498 7.92 7.72 -4.40
CA GLY A 498 7.88 8.02 -2.98
C GLY A 498 9.19 8.62 -2.49
N ARG A 499 9.26 8.78 -1.17
CA ARG A 499 10.45 9.24 -0.48
C ARG A 499 10.88 8.20 0.53
N VAL A 500 12.16 7.83 0.50
CA VAL A 500 12.76 6.92 1.49
C VAL A 500 12.64 7.56 2.86
N ASN A 501 12.04 6.89 3.84
CA ASN A 501 11.95 7.43 5.19
C ASN A 501 13.31 7.35 5.90
N SER A 502 13.55 8.26 6.84
CA SER A 502 14.75 8.20 7.68
C SER A 502 14.61 7.24 8.86
N MET A 503 13.35 6.92 9.22
CA MET A 503 13.03 5.91 10.21
C MET A 503 12.77 4.58 9.52
N GLU A 504 13.22 3.49 10.12
CA GLU A 504 12.81 2.15 9.72
C GLU A 504 11.45 1.83 10.34
N ARG A 505 10.66 1.03 9.64
CA ARG A 505 9.41 0.50 10.17
C ARG A 505 9.68 -0.81 10.87
N THR A 506 9.11 -0.99 12.07
CA THR A 506 9.08 -2.31 12.71
C THR A 506 7.88 -3.10 12.20
N VAL A 507 8.11 -4.25 11.58
CA VAL A 507 7.09 -5.05 10.90
C VAL A 507 6.95 -6.40 11.59
N CYS A 508 5.73 -6.74 12.03
CA CYS A 508 5.34 -8.08 12.45
C CYS A 508 4.70 -8.80 11.25
N TRP A 509 5.42 -9.75 10.69
CA TRP A 509 4.96 -10.57 9.57
C TRP A 509 4.00 -11.65 10.05
N GLY A 510 3.14 -12.15 9.15
CA GLY A 510 2.16 -13.19 9.49
C GLY A 510 2.78 -14.53 9.94
N ASP A 511 4.06 -14.76 9.61
CA ASP A 511 4.86 -15.90 10.08
C ASP A 511 5.41 -15.70 11.52
N GLY A 512 5.09 -14.58 12.17
CA GLY A 512 5.56 -14.20 13.50
C GLY A 512 6.96 -13.58 13.52
N MET A 513 7.65 -13.47 12.37
CA MET A 513 8.92 -12.76 12.28
C MET A 513 8.70 -11.27 12.55
N VAL A 514 9.58 -10.69 13.37
CA VAL A 514 9.69 -9.25 13.51
C VAL A 514 10.98 -8.75 12.84
N SER A 515 10.84 -7.78 11.95
CA SER A 515 11.94 -7.16 11.24
C SER A 515 11.86 -5.64 11.28
N LYS A 516 12.98 -4.98 10.95
CA LYS A 516 13.04 -3.54 10.67
C LYS A 516 13.25 -3.35 9.18
N GLU A 517 12.30 -2.71 8.53
CA GLU A 517 12.28 -2.53 7.08
C GLU A 517 12.51 -1.07 6.71
N ILE A 518 13.26 -0.84 5.65
CA ILE A 518 13.32 0.48 5.02
C ILE A 518 12.00 0.70 4.30
N GLU A 519 11.34 1.81 4.60
CA GLU A 519 10.07 2.17 3.98
C GLU A 519 10.21 3.34 2.99
N VAL A 520 9.45 3.26 1.91
CA VAL A 520 9.28 4.34 0.94
C VAL A 520 7.85 4.84 1.05
N ILE A 521 7.70 6.08 1.51
CA ILE A 521 6.39 6.71 1.72
C ILE A 521 5.91 7.34 0.40
N PRO A 522 4.68 7.07 -0.05
CA PRO A 522 4.14 7.62 -1.29
C PRO A 522 4.12 9.15 -1.30
N ILE A 523 4.39 9.76 -2.47
CA ILE A 523 4.27 11.22 -2.65
C ILE A 523 2.84 11.63 -3.05
N ASP A 524 2.13 10.82 -3.83
CA ASP A 524 0.78 11.14 -4.33
C ASP A 524 -0.15 9.92 -4.32
N ILE A 525 0.26 8.87 -5.02
CA ILE A 525 -0.45 7.59 -5.18
C ILE A 525 0.29 6.49 -4.44
N GLU A 526 -0.37 5.36 -4.25
CA GLU A 526 0.18 4.15 -3.63
C GLU A 526 1.61 3.89 -4.12
N PHE A 527 2.58 3.72 -3.20
CA PHE A 527 3.93 3.38 -3.63
C PHE A 527 3.97 1.91 -4.03
N ALA A 528 3.55 1.00 -3.14
CA ALA A 528 3.48 -0.43 -3.40
C ALA A 528 2.16 -1.05 -2.92
N GLN A 529 1.74 -2.13 -3.57
CA GLN A 529 0.59 -2.98 -3.22
C GLN A 529 0.87 -4.45 -3.55
N GLY A 530 -0.08 -5.35 -3.22
CA GLY A 530 0.04 -6.77 -3.61
C GLY A 530 0.24 -6.96 -5.11
N GLY A 531 1.20 -7.81 -5.49
CA GLY A 531 1.65 -8.01 -6.87
C GLY A 531 2.93 -7.24 -7.22
N ASP A 532 3.28 -6.21 -6.45
CA ASP A 532 4.51 -5.43 -6.67
C ASP A 532 5.77 -6.11 -6.11
N ASP A 533 5.62 -7.23 -5.40
CA ASP A 533 6.73 -7.97 -4.78
C ASP A 533 7.77 -8.36 -5.84
N GLY A 534 9.04 -8.02 -5.59
CA GLY A 534 10.13 -8.21 -6.55
C GLY A 534 10.39 -7.01 -7.46
N SER A 535 9.55 -5.97 -7.45
CA SER A 535 9.77 -4.77 -8.28
C SER A 535 11.11 -4.10 -7.96
N MET A 536 11.81 -3.69 -9.00
CA MET A 536 13.03 -2.90 -8.89
C MET A 536 12.71 -1.48 -8.40
N VAL A 537 13.44 -1.02 -7.38
CA VAL A 537 13.38 0.35 -6.88
C VAL A 537 14.65 1.09 -7.29
N PHE A 538 14.50 2.27 -7.85
CA PHE A 538 15.61 3.08 -8.35
C PHE A 538 15.50 4.54 -7.88
N ASN A 539 16.63 5.23 -7.83
CA ASN A 539 16.70 6.63 -7.45
C ASN A 539 16.67 7.58 -8.66
N ALA A 540 16.67 8.89 -8.39
CA ALA A 540 16.64 9.92 -9.44
C ALA A 540 17.86 9.88 -10.40
N LYS A 541 18.95 9.22 -10.01
CA LYS A 541 20.18 9.05 -10.83
C LYS A 541 20.14 7.79 -11.71
N LYS A 542 19.01 7.07 -11.75
CA LYS A 542 18.86 5.77 -12.44
C LYS A 542 19.84 4.73 -11.89
N GLU A 543 19.95 4.65 -10.57
CA GLU A 543 20.71 3.62 -9.87
C GLU A 543 19.73 2.65 -9.18
N TRP A 544 20.01 1.36 -9.22
CA TRP A 544 19.27 0.33 -8.49
C TRP A 544 19.54 0.45 -6.99
N VAL A 545 18.54 0.84 -6.19
CA VAL A 545 18.70 1.06 -4.75
C VAL A 545 18.02 0.01 -3.86
N GLY A 546 17.06 -0.75 -4.40
CA GLY A 546 16.48 -1.86 -3.68
C GLY A 546 15.44 -2.64 -4.48
N MET A 547 14.75 -3.53 -3.79
CA MET A 547 13.67 -4.34 -4.33
C MET A 547 12.50 -4.34 -3.35
N VAL A 548 11.27 -4.25 -3.86
CA VAL A 548 10.06 -4.33 -3.02
C VAL A 548 9.90 -5.74 -2.46
N VAL A 549 9.72 -5.85 -1.14
CA VAL A 549 9.49 -7.13 -0.42
C VAL A 549 8.16 -7.15 0.35
N GLY A 550 7.42 -6.05 0.26
CA GLY A 550 6.09 -5.93 0.83
C GLY A 550 5.59 -4.50 0.83
N SER A 551 4.41 -4.32 1.40
CA SER A 551 3.80 -3.01 1.61
C SER A 551 2.94 -3.00 2.87
N ASP A 552 2.51 -1.82 3.29
CA ASP A 552 1.53 -1.66 4.36
C ASP A 552 0.14 -1.30 3.81
N SER A 553 -0.81 -1.16 4.72
CA SER A 553 -2.16 -0.67 4.44
C SER A 553 -2.19 0.81 4.03
N GLU A 554 -1.25 1.67 4.44
CA GLU A 554 -1.16 3.03 3.86
C GLU A 554 -0.41 3.09 2.52
N TYR A 555 -0.13 1.93 1.90
CA TYR A 555 0.55 1.79 0.62
C TYR A 555 2.00 2.30 0.57
N ALA A 556 2.66 2.39 1.72
CA ALA A 556 4.11 2.48 1.82
C ALA A 556 4.73 1.15 1.38
N GLY A 557 5.84 1.20 0.65
CA GLY A 557 6.56 0.00 0.24
C GLY A 557 7.74 -0.30 1.15
N TYR A 558 7.92 -1.58 1.47
CA TYR A 558 9.09 -2.09 2.18
C TYR A 558 10.11 -2.54 1.15
N ILE A 559 11.36 -2.11 1.32
CA ILE A 559 12.43 -2.41 0.38
C ILE A 559 13.61 -3.09 1.07
N THR A 560 14.17 -4.11 0.42
CA THR A 560 15.49 -4.63 0.77
C THR A 560 16.54 -3.89 -0.05
N PRO A 561 17.61 -3.33 0.57
CA PRO A 561 18.68 -2.65 -0.15
C PRO A 561 19.38 -3.54 -1.18
N THR A 562 19.76 -2.94 -2.31
CA THR A 562 20.54 -3.62 -3.37
C THR A 562 21.80 -4.29 -2.84
N ALA A 563 22.56 -3.57 -1.99
CA ALA A 563 23.81 -4.08 -1.42
C ALA A 563 23.59 -5.35 -0.58
N ASP A 564 22.49 -5.39 0.18
CA ASP A 564 22.17 -6.52 1.05
C ASP A 564 21.73 -7.75 0.22
N ILE A 565 20.99 -7.54 -0.88
CA ILE A 565 20.62 -8.61 -1.83
C ILE A 565 21.86 -9.19 -2.51
N ILE A 566 22.74 -8.34 -3.05
CA ILE A 566 23.97 -8.79 -3.73
C ILE A 566 24.85 -9.58 -2.75
N ALA A 567 25.10 -9.03 -1.56
CA ALA A 567 25.95 -9.68 -0.56
C ALA A 567 25.39 -11.03 -0.12
N ASP A 568 24.07 -11.14 0.03
CA ASP A 568 23.44 -12.40 0.43
C ASP A 568 23.44 -13.45 -0.71
N ILE A 569 23.23 -13.04 -1.97
CA ILE A 569 23.43 -13.93 -3.14
C ILE A 569 24.87 -14.46 -3.17
N GLU A 570 25.86 -13.57 -3.02
CA GLU A 570 27.27 -13.94 -3.04
C GLU A 570 27.62 -14.90 -1.91
N ALA A 571 27.18 -14.61 -0.69
CA ALA A 571 27.44 -15.44 0.47
C ALA A 571 26.82 -16.84 0.37
N ARG A 572 25.60 -16.95 -0.19
CA ARG A 572 24.79 -18.18 -0.13
C ARG A 572 24.88 -19.05 -1.37
N THR A 573 25.25 -18.47 -2.50
CA THR A 573 25.46 -19.21 -3.76
C THR A 573 26.94 -19.37 -4.11
N GLY A 574 27.80 -18.47 -3.60
CA GLY A 574 29.20 -18.34 -4.01
C GLY A 574 29.41 -17.82 -5.43
N GLY A 575 28.33 -17.43 -6.12
CA GLY A 575 28.37 -16.73 -7.41
C GLY A 575 28.12 -15.23 -7.24
N THR A 576 28.33 -14.44 -8.30
CA THR A 576 28.16 -12.99 -8.27
C THR A 576 27.05 -12.55 -9.23
N ILE A 577 26.43 -11.40 -8.97
CA ILE A 577 25.50 -10.76 -9.91
C ILE A 577 25.97 -9.36 -10.31
N THR A 578 25.75 -9.00 -11.56
CA THR A 578 25.98 -7.64 -12.09
C THR A 578 24.80 -7.22 -12.93
N LEU A 579 24.44 -5.93 -12.97
CA LEU A 579 23.40 -5.45 -13.89
C LEU A 579 23.82 -5.73 -15.35
N VAL A 580 22.82 -6.02 -16.20
CA VAL A 580 23.01 -6.25 -17.64
C VAL A 580 23.25 -4.94 -18.39
#